data_AF-A0A0C2G2K0-F1
#
_entry.id   AF-A0A0C2G2K0-F1
#
_cell.length_a   1.000
_cell.length_b   1.000
_cell.length_c   1.000
_cell.angle_alpha   90.00
_cell.angle_beta   90.00
_cell.angle_gamma   90.00
#
_symmetry.space_group_name_H-M   'P 1'
#
loop_
_entity.id
_entity.type
_entity.pdbx_description
1 polymer ?
#
loop_
_entity_poly.entity_id
_entity_poly.type
_entity_poly.pdbx_seq_one_letter_code
_entity_poly.pdbx_strand_id
1 'polypeptide(L)'
;MVYQERVLALLDGEERDDTTLYNPFVARCDHVTGDCRCPPGWTGPDCATPCPPGRWGSGCNSECECANGATCDRLTGFCDCPAGFMGKNCETDLIEQ
;
A
#
# COMPACT_ATOMS: atom_id res chain seq x y z
N MET A 1 -31.18 -0.65 -31.21
CA MET A 1 -29.98 -1.48 -31.40
C MET A 1 -28.83 -0.53 -31.65
N VAL A 2 -28.16 -0.11 -30.57
CA VAL A 2 -27.02 0.81 -30.61
C VAL A 2 -25.79 -0.04 -30.92
N TYR A 3 -25.15 0.23 -32.06
CA TYR A 3 -23.95 -0.48 -32.50
C TYR A 3 -22.78 -0.25 -31.53
N GLN A 4 -22.28 -1.35 -30.94
CA GLN A 4 -20.92 -1.52 -30.42
C GLN A 4 -19.92 -1.34 -31.59
N GLU A 5 -18.65 -0.94 -31.49
CA GLU A 5 -17.61 -1.10 -30.47
C GLU A 5 -16.68 0.14 -30.50
N ARG A 6 -16.35 0.67 -29.32
CA ARG A 6 -15.28 1.64 -29.06
C ARG A 6 -14.32 0.91 -28.13
N VAL A 7 -13.01 0.75 -28.31
CA VAL A 7 -11.99 1.36 -29.17
C VAL A 7 -10.87 0.30 -29.26
N LEU A 8 -10.42 -0.08 -30.45
CA LEU A 8 -9.16 -0.79 -30.62
C LEU A 8 -8.12 0.19 -31.17
N ALA A 9 -6.89 0.00 -30.69
CA ALA A 9 -5.63 0.64 -31.07
C ALA A 9 -5.28 1.97 -30.38
N LEU A 10 -4.40 1.88 -29.37
CA LEU A 10 -3.14 2.64 -29.31
C LEU A 10 -2.08 1.75 -28.63
N LEU A 11 -1.42 0.92 -29.45
CA LEU A 11 -0.04 0.50 -29.20
C LEU A 11 0.83 1.62 -29.79
N ASP A 12 1.61 2.28 -28.94
CA ASP A 12 2.98 2.74 -29.22
C ASP A 12 3.47 3.46 -27.96
N GLY A 13 4.66 3.09 -27.49
CA GLY A 13 5.22 3.55 -26.24
C GLY A 13 5.28 5.07 -26.14
N GLU A 14 4.65 5.61 -25.11
CA GLU A 14 4.96 6.94 -24.59
C GLU A 14 5.33 6.75 -23.13
N GLU A 15 6.62 6.93 -22.83
CA GLU A 15 7.19 7.01 -21.49
C GLU A 15 6.67 8.30 -20.82
N ARG A 16 5.38 8.36 -20.49
CA ARG A 16 4.77 9.49 -19.79
C ARG A 16 4.97 9.34 -18.30
N ASP A 17 6.06 9.92 -17.82
CA ASP A 17 6.19 10.40 -16.45
C ASP A 17 5.09 11.45 -16.17
N ASP A 18 3.90 10.99 -15.79
CA ASP A 18 2.79 11.85 -15.40
C ASP A 18 2.60 11.79 -13.88
N THR A 19 3.39 12.59 -13.17
CA THR A 19 3.26 12.84 -11.74
C THR A 19 1.98 13.60 -11.36
N THR A 20 1.04 13.83 -12.28
CA THR A 20 -0.24 14.50 -12.01
C THR A 20 -1.45 13.55 -11.92
N LEU A 21 -1.25 12.23 -12.07
CA LEU A 21 -2.30 11.19 -11.97
C LEU A 21 -1.98 10.03 -11.00
N TYR A 22 -1.05 10.22 -10.04
CA TYR A 22 -0.57 9.14 -9.18
C TYR A 22 -1.69 8.52 -8.34
N ASN A 23 -2.21 7.37 -8.78
CA ASN A 23 -2.99 6.48 -7.95
C ASN A 23 -2.01 5.54 -7.21
N PRO A 24 -1.69 5.80 -5.93
CA PRO A 24 -0.75 4.98 -5.15
C PRO A 24 -1.25 3.56 -4.90
N PHE A 25 -2.45 3.20 -5.37
CA PHE A 25 -3.11 1.92 -5.14
C PHE A 25 -3.04 0.94 -6.32
N VAL A 26 -2.27 1.24 -7.37
CA VAL A 26 -2.11 0.35 -8.55
C VAL A 26 -0.73 -0.30 -8.57
N ALA A 27 -0.68 -1.60 -8.84
CA ALA A 27 0.56 -2.33 -9.04
C ALA A 27 1.22 -1.98 -10.38
N ARG A 28 2.55 -1.84 -10.38
CA ARG A 28 3.34 -1.61 -11.60
C ARG A 28 4.09 -2.89 -11.95
N CYS A 29 3.69 -3.55 -13.02
CA CYS A 29 4.27 -4.83 -13.44
C CYS A 29 5.11 -4.68 -14.71
N ASP A 30 6.26 -5.34 -14.71
CA ASP A 30 7.13 -5.46 -15.87
C ASP A 30 6.59 -6.54 -16.81
N HIS A 31 6.30 -6.18 -18.06
CA HIS A 31 5.68 -7.09 -19.02
C HIS A 31 6.62 -8.17 -19.58
N VAL A 32 7.94 -8.03 -19.38
CA VAL A 32 8.94 -8.97 -19.89
C VAL A 32 9.24 -10.05 -18.85
N THR A 33 9.48 -9.62 -17.61
CA THR A 33 9.84 -10.47 -16.48
C THR A 33 8.62 -10.99 -15.71
N GLY A 34 7.52 -10.23 -15.73
CA GLY A 34 6.33 -10.49 -14.91
C GLY A 34 6.45 -9.94 -13.47
N ASP A 35 7.56 -9.29 -13.12
CA ASP A 35 7.77 -8.77 -11.77
C ASP A 35 6.91 -7.53 -11.50
N CYS A 36 6.19 -7.55 -10.37
CA CYS A 36 5.32 -6.45 -9.95
C CYS A 36 5.88 -5.70 -8.74
N ARG A 37 5.86 -4.37 -8.84
CA ARG A 37 6.04 -3.47 -7.69
C ARG A 37 4.67 -3.17 -7.10
N CYS A 38 4.47 -3.62 -5.87
CA CYS A 38 3.18 -3.50 -5.20
C CYS A 38 2.94 -2.11 -4.61
N PRO A 39 1.69 -1.62 -4.64
CA PRO A 39 1.32 -0.42 -3.90
C PRO A 39 1.48 -0.66 -2.39
N PRO A 40 1.59 0.40 -1.57
CA PRO A 40 1.66 0.26 -0.13
C PRO A 40 0.47 -0.54 0.43
N GLY A 41 0.75 -1.45 1.37
CA GLY A 41 -0.26 -2.30 1.99
C GLY A 41 -0.59 -3.59 1.23
N TRP A 42 0.12 -3.87 0.15
CA TRP A 42 -0.07 -5.05 -0.69
C TRP A 42 1.24 -5.76 -1.01
N THR A 43 1.15 -7.07 -1.25
CA THR A 43 2.26 -7.97 -1.56
C THR A 43 1.78 -9.15 -2.41
N GLY A 44 2.72 -10.05 -2.72
CA GLY A 44 2.52 -11.18 -3.63
C GLY A 44 2.89 -10.83 -5.08
N PRO A 45 2.94 -11.86 -5.96
CA PRO A 45 3.39 -11.69 -7.34
C PRO A 45 2.47 -10.80 -8.18
N ASP A 46 1.18 -10.75 -7.86
CA ASP A 46 0.15 -9.94 -8.52
C ASP A 46 -0.32 -8.75 -7.67
N CYS A 47 0.29 -8.55 -6.50
CA CYS A 47 -0.08 -7.52 -5.53
C CYS A 47 -1.55 -7.58 -5.07
N ALA A 48 -2.18 -8.75 -5.13
CA ALA A 48 -3.57 -8.95 -4.69
C ALA A 48 -3.67 -9.38 -3.22
N THR A 49 -2.53 -9.61 -2.54
CA THR A 49 -2.52 -10.03 -1.14
C THR A 49 -2.29 -8.83 -0.22
N PRO A 50 -3.15 -8.57 0.78
CA PRO A 50 -2.91 -7.49 1.74
C PRO A 50 -1.69 -7.81 2.62
N CYS A 51 -1.05 -6.79 3.20
CA CYS A 51 0.02 -7.04 4.14
C CYS A 51 -0.45 -7.89 5.33
N PRO A 52 0.38 -8.84 5.78
CA PRO A 52 0.12 -9.55 7.02
C PRO A 52 0.20 -8.60 8.23
N PRO A 53 -0.42 -8.95 9.37
CA PRO A 53 -0.31 -8.16 10.60
C PRO A 53 1.16 -7.91 10.98
N GLY A 54 1.46 -6.68 11.39
CA GLY A 54 2.81 -6.27 11.80
C GLY A 54 3.74 -5.86 10.66
N ARG A 55 3.27 -5.82 9.41
CA ARG A 55 4.03 -5.31 8.26
C ARG A 55 3.26 -4.23 7.50
N TRP A 56 4.00 -3.33 6.87
CA TRP A 56 3.43 -2.22 6.12
C TRP A 56 4.30 -1.79 4.92
N GLY A 57 3.77 -0.88 4.11
CA GLY A 57 4.47 -0.28 2.97
C GLY A 57 4.43 -1.14 1.70
N SER A 58 5.21 -0.75 0.70
CA SER A 58 5.26 -1.45 -0.60
C SER A 58 5.86 -2.84 -0.45
N GLY A 59 5.13 -3.86 -0.89
CA GLY A 59 5.55 -5.26 -0.73
C GLY A 59 5.59 -5.75 0.72
N CYS A 60 5.12 -4.94 1.68
CA CYS A 60 5.15 -5.25 3.11
C CYS A 60 6.57 -5.45 3.67
N ASN A 61 7.53 -4.71 3.12
CA ASN A 61 8.93 -4.82 3.49
C ASN A 61 9.29 -4.09 4.79
N SER A 62 8.39 -3.26 5.32
CA SER A 62 8.58 -2.56 6.59
C SER A 62 7.88 -3.28 7.73
N GLU A 63 8.48 -3.25 8.93
CA GLU A 63 7.90 -3.81 10.15
C GLU A 63 7.20 -2.71 10.96
N CYS A 64 6.12 -3.07 11.64
CA CYS A 64 5.40 -2.17 12.53
C CYS A 64 6.10 -2.11 13.89
N GLU A 65 6.28 -0.90 14.41
CA GLU A 65 6.94 -0.66 15.70
C GLU A 65 5.94 -0.32 16.81
N CYS A 66 4.65 -0.49 16.55
CA CYS A 66 3.58 -0.17 17.49
C CYS A 66 3.66 -1.03 18.77
N ALA A 67 3.57 -0.38 19.92
CA ALA A 67 3.62 -0.99 21.25
C ALA A 67 2.21 -1.10 21.87
N ASN A 68 2.14 -1.74 23.04
CA ASN A 68 0.95 -1.74 23.91
C ASN A 68 -0.35 -2.20 23.25
N GLY A 69 -0.26 -3.12 22.27
CA GLY A 69 -1.42 -3.67 21.57
C GLY A 69 -2.04 -2.73 20.53
N ALA A 70 -1.33 -1.67 20.14
CA ALA A 70 -1.75 -0.78 19.07
C ALA A 70 -1.85 -1.49 17.72
N THR A 71 -2.82 -1.06 16.91
CA THR A 71 -3.00 -1.58 15.55
C THR A 71 -2.17 -0.75 14.58
N CYS A 72 -1.49 -1.40 13.65
CA CYS A 72 -0.67 -0.75 12.64
C CYS A 72 -1.38 -0.68 11.30
N ASP A 73 -1.46 0.51 10.71
CA ASP A 73 -1.98 0.70 9.36
C ASP A 73 -1.00 0.10 8.33
N ARG A 74 -1.47 -0.86 7.54
CA ARG A 74 -0.64 -1.56 6.56
C ARG A 74 -0.13 -0.68 5.41
N LEU A 75 -0.77 0.45 5.11
CA LEU A 75 -0.33 1.35 4.03
C LEU A 75 0.84 2.22 4.51
N THR A 76 0.72 2.76 5.71
CA THR A 76 1.51 3.89 6.20
C THR A 76 2.41 3.57 7.40
N GLY A 77 2.14 2.47 8.10
CA GLY A 77 2.82 2.10 9.34
C GLY A 77 2.37 2.90 10.56
N PHE A 78 1.36 3.76 10.44
CA PHE A 78 0.85 4.53 11.58
C PHE A 78 0.19 3.62 12.61
N CYS A 79 0.38 3.96 13.89
CA CYS A 79 -0.17 3.22 15.00
C CYS A 79 -1.45 3.88 15.52
N ASP A 80 -2.54 3.13 15.51
CA ASP A 80 -3.76 3.50 16.21
C ASP A 80 -3.63 3.09 17.69
N CYS A 81 -3.34 4.08 18.54
CA CYS A 81 -3.10 3.85 19.96
C CYS A 81 -4.39 3.50 20.71
N PRO A 82 -4.36 2.46 21.58
CA PRO A 82 -5.43 2.20 22.52
C PRO A 82 -5.60 3.36 23.50
N ALA A 83 -6.77 3.43 24.13
CA ALA A 83 -7.03 4.42 25.16
C ALA A 83 -5.99 4.31 26.29
N GLY A 84 -5.42 5.46 26.67
CA GLY A 84 -4.38 5.52 27.70
C GLY A 84 -2.94 5.48 27.18
N PHE A 85 -2.72 5.31 25.87
CA PHE A 85 -1.37 5.34 25.29
C PHE A 85 -1.21 6.48 24.30
N MET A 86 0.01 7.00 24.19
CA MET A 86 0.40 7.99 23.17
C MET A 86 1.85 7.80 22.71
N GLY A 87 2.25 8.61 21.72
CA GLY A 87 3.55 8.53 21.07
C GLY A 87 3.39 8.07 19.62
N LYS A 88 4.49 8.11 18.85
CA LYS A 88 4.48 7.66 17.45
C LYS A 88 4.19 6.16 17.37
N ASN A 89 4.70 5.42 18.35
CA ASN A 89 4.62 3.97 18.44
C ASN A 89 3.73 3.54 19.62
N CYS A 90 2.93 4.45 20.20
CA CYS A 90 2.08 4.20 21.37
C CYS A 90 2.85 3.69 22.61
N GLU A 91 4.09 4.13 22.76
CA GLU A 91 5.04 3.67 23.78
C GLU A 91 4.82 4.31 25.16
N THR A 92 4.12 5.44 25.23
CA THR A 92 3.92 6.21 26.47
C THR A 92 2.59 5.85 27.12
N ASP A 93 2.62 5.37 28.36
CA ASP A 93 1.43 5.15 29.20
C ASP A 93 1.00 6.46 29.88
N LEU A 94 -0.27 6.82 29.75
CA LEU A 94 -0.89 8.02 30.32
C LEU A 94 -1.78 7.73 31.52
N ILE A 95 -2.08 6.45 31.78
CA ILE A 95 -2.92 6.01 32.90
C ILE A 95 -2.03 5.68 34.12
N GLU A 96 -0.74 5.38 33.92
CA GLU A 96 0.24 5.25 34.99
C GLU A 96 0.91 6.59 35.40
N GLN A 97 0.12 7.64 35.65
CA GLN A 97 0.57 8.88 36.30
C GLN A 97 -0.06 9.08 37.68
#